data_AF-A0A957KLL4-F1
#
_entry.id   AF-A0A957KLL4-F1
#
_cell.length_a   1.000
_cell.length_b   1.000
_cell.length_c   1.000
_cell.angle_alpha   90.00
_cell.angle_beta   90.00
_cell.angle_gamma   90.00
#
_symmetry.space_group_name_H-M   'P 1'
#
loop_
_entity.id
_entity.type
_entity.pdbx_description
1 polymer ?
#
loop_
_entity_poly.entity_id
_entity_poly.type
_entity_poly.pdbx_seq_one_letter_code
_entity_poly.pdbx_strand_id
1 'polypeptide(L)' 'LDAIQWTPGVGQPQGGDPCWYDLYRRILAGGKSIMPAWVEIDELQPLLDAVGPNGLNILMHFTSERDIDRALAIAEQYR' A
#
# COMPACT_ATOMS: atom_id res chain seq x y z
N LEU A 1 14.01 7.65 1.81
CA LEU A 1 12.83 7.51 2.70
C LEU A 1 13.30 6.82 3.98
N ASP A 2 13.04 7.41 5.14
CA ASP A 2 13.08 6.67 6.42
C ASP A 2 11.73 5.94 6.52
N ALA A 3 11.70 4.73 5.95
CA ALA A 3 10.48 3.94 5.81
C ALA A 3 10.63 2.57 6.46
N ILE A 4 9.54 2.08 7.05
CA ILE A 4 9.40 0.68 7.45
C ILE A 4 8.89 -0.09 6.25
N GLN A 5 9.56 -1.18 5.88
CA GLN A 5 8.98 -2.17 4.98
C GLN A 5 8.09 -3.13 5.78
N TRP A 6 6.85 -3.32 5.35
CA TRP A 6 5.94 -4.30 5.92
C TRP A 6 5.76 -5.47 4.96
N THR A 7 6.33 -6.61 5.33
CA THR A 7 6.21 -7.87 4.58
C THR A 7 5.39 -8.85 5.43
N PRO A 8 4.17 -9.22 5.02
CA PRO A 8 3.36 -10.21 5.73
C PRO A 8 4.06 -11.56 5.82
N GLY A 9 3.84 -12.27 6.92
CA GLY A 9 4.31 -13.64 7.12
C GLY A 9 3.53 -14.66 6.28
N VAL A 10 4.06 -15.88 6.17
CA VAL A 10 3.37 -16.98 5.47
C VAL A 10 1.98 -17.22 6.07
N GLY A 11 0.96 -17.30 5.19
CA GLY A 11 -0.43 -17.52 5.58
C GLY A 11 -1.17 -16.28 6.07
N GLN A 12 -0.53 -15.11 6.07
CA GLN A 12 -1.18 -13.83 6.35
C GLN A 12 -1.68 -13.16 5.06
N PRO A 13 -2.68 -12.26 5.17
CA PRO A 13 -3.11 -11.43 4.05
C PRO A 13 -1.97 -10.57 3.48
N GLN A 14 -2.14 -10.16 2.23
CA GLN A 14 -1.20 -9.31 1.52
C GLN A 14 -1.10 -7.89 2.14
N GLY A 15 -0.11 -7.12 1.70
CA GLY A 15 0.20 -5.82 2.32
C GLY A 15 -0.89 -4.77 2.14
N GLY A 16 -1.83 -4.96 1.22
CA GLY A 16 -2.94 -4.04 1.04
C GLY A 16 -4.18 -4.34 1.90
N ASP A 17 -4.15 -5.43 2.68
CA ASP A 17 -5.31 -5.86 3.45
C ASP A 17 -5.67 -4.87 4.59
N PRO A 18 -6.97 -4.56 4.79
CA PRO A 18 -7.43 -3.63 5.82
C PRO A 18 -7.01 -3.95 7.25
N CYS A 19 -6.68 -5.21 7.58
CA CYS A 19 -6.20 -5.57 8.91
C CYS A 19 -4.90 -4.84 9.29
N TRP A 20 -4.14 -4.34 8.31
CA TRP A 20 -2.90 -3.61 8.54
C TRP A 20 -3.05 -2.08 8.60
N TYR A 21 -4.21 -1.51 8.26
CA TYR A 21 -4.35 -0.05 8.12
C TYR A 21 -4.11 0.69 9.44
N ASP A 22 -4.49 0.11 10.57
CA ASP A 22 -4.21 0.67 11.90
C ASP A 22 -2.71 0.74 12.18
N LEU A 23 -1.95 -0.28 11.76
CA LEU A 23 -0.50 -0.29 11.87
C LEU A 23 0.11 0.82 11.02
N TYR A 24 -0.34 0.97 9.77
CA TYR A 24 0.17 1.99 8.85
C TYR A 24 -0.09 3.40 9.36
N ARG A 25 -1.30 3.67 9.85
CA ARG A 25 -1.64 4.96 10.48
C ARG A 25 -0.75 5.27 11.69
N ARG A 26 -0.42 4.26 12.52
CA ARG A 26 0.48 4.45 13.68
C ARG A 26 1.92 4.74 13.25
N ILE A 27 2.42 4.08 12.20
CA ILE A 27 3.76 4.33 11.65
C ILE A 27 3.86 5.76 11.10
N LEU A 28 2.87 6.17 10.31
CA LEU A 28 2.78 7.51 9.73
C LEU A 28 2.66 8.59 10.81
N ALA A 29 1.82 8.37 11.83
CA ALA A 29 1.70 9.27 12.98
C ALA A 29 3.01 9.39 13.79
N GLY A 30 3.85 8.35 13.76
CA GLY A 30 5.21 8.37 14.33
C GLY A 30 6.25 9.12 13.49
N GLY A 31 5.84 9.72 12.36
CA GLY A 31 6.72 10.47 11.47
C GLY A 31 7.55 9.59 10.52
N LYS A 32 7.27 8.29 10.43
CA LYS A 32 7.94 7.36 9.52
C LYS A 32 7.07 7.08 8.31
N SER A 33 7.71 6.86 7.16
CA SER A 33 7.03 6.34 5.98
C SER A 33 6.82 4.82 6.09
N ILE A 34 5.97 4.26 5.23
CA ILE A 34 5.69 2.81 5.19
C ILE A 34 5.68 2.31 3.76
N MET A 35 6.22 1.10 3.57
CA MET A 35 6.15 0.35 2.33
C MET A 35 5.46 -1.00 2.54
N PRO A 36 4.14 -1.07 2.33
CA PRO A 36 3.42 -2.34 2.28
C PRO A 36 3.90 -3.15 1.07
N ALA A 37 4.29 -4.40 1.32
CA ALA A 37 4.75 -5.33 0.29
C ALA A 37 3.60 -6.16 -0.28
N TRP A 38 3.66 -6.36 -1.59
CA TRP A 38 2.70 -7.19 -2.35
C TRP A 38 1.28 -6.67 -2.15
N VAL A 39 1.02 -5.43 -2.52
CA VAL A 39 -0.34 -4.89 -2.57
C VAL A 39 -1.00 -5.35 -3.87
N GLU A 40 -2.18 -5.95 -3.77
CA GLU A 40 -2.96 -6.37 -4.93
C GLU A 40 -3.62 -5.16 -5.61
N ILE A 41 -3.91 -5.28 -6.91
CA ILE A 41 -4.49 -4.17 -7.68
C ILE A 41 -5.83 -3.68 -7.10
N ASP A 42 -6.66 -4.59 -6.59
CA ASP A 42 -7.96 -4.26 -6.00
C ASP A 42 -7.84 -3.73 -4.56
N GLU A 43 -6.67 -3.83 -3.93
CA GLU A 43 -6.38 -3.30 -2.59
C GLU A 43 -5.82 -1.86 -2.64
N LEU A 44 -5.23 -1.45 -3.77
CA LEU A 44 -4.54 -0.16 -3.89
C LEU A 44 -5.46 1.03 -3.57
N GLN A 45 -6.63 1.10 -4.20
CA GLN A 45 -7.55 2.22 -3.99
C GLN A 45 -8.10 2.24 -2.54
N PRO A 46 -8.61 1.12 -1.98
CA PRO A 46 -9.02 1.06 -0.58
C PRO A 46 -7.92 1.49 0.41
N LEU A 47 -6.67 1.08 0.16
CA LEU A 47 -5.53 1.46 1.00
C LEU A 47 -5.29 2.98 0.95
N LEU A 48 -5.28 3.57 -0.24
CA LEU A 48 -5.09 5.01 -0.42
C LEU A 48 -6.24 5.81 0.20
N ASP A 49 -7.49 5.36 0.05
CA ASP A 49 -8.66 5.99 0.67
C ASP A 49 -8.60 5.97 2.21
N ALA A 50 -8.14 4.85 2.79
CA ALA A 50 -8.15 4.66 4.23
C ALA A 50 -6.96 5.31 4.95
N VAL A 51 -5.79 5.31 4.32
CA VAL A 51 -4.52 5.74 4.95
C VAL A 51 -4.02 7.08 4.40
N GLY A 52 -4.44 7.45 3.20
CA GLY A 52 -3.94 8.61 2.46
C GLY A 52 -2.63 8.33 1.73
N PRO A 53 -2.27 9.09 0.68
CA PRO A 53 -1.09 8.83 -0.15
C PRO A 53 0.22 9.27 0.51
N ASN A 54 0.17 10.19 1.48
CA ASN A 54 1.36 10.82 2.05
C ASN A 54 2.18 9.83 2.90
N GLY A 55 3.45 9.66 2.54
CA GLY A 55 4.36 8.77 3.27
C GLY A 55 4.23 7.29 2.90
N LEU A 56 3.45 6.96 1.86
CA LEU A 56 3.39 5.62 1.29
C LEU A 56 4.39 5.46 0.14
N ASN A 57 5.10 4.34 0.11
CA ASN A 57 5.79 3.81 -1.05
C ASN A 57 5.26 2.39 -1.26
N ILE A 58 4.52 2.09 -2.31
CA ILE A 58 3.75 0.84 -2.38
C ILE A 58 4.46 -0.15 -3.31
N LEU A 59 4.78 -1.35 -2.80
CA LEU A 59 5.27 -2.44 -3.61
C LEU A 59 4.09 -3.28 -4.08
N MET A 60 3.69 -3.08 -5.33
CA MET A 60 2.57 -3.77 -5.95
C MET A 60 2.92 -5.22 -6.33
N HIS A 61 1.93 -6.11 -6.25
CA HIS A 61 1.98 -7.45 -6.84
C HIS A 61 1.30 -7.42 -8.21
N PHE A 62 2.06 -7.11 -9.26
CA PHE A 62 1.55 -7.12 -10.63
C PHE A 62 1.67 -8.50 -11.26
N THR A 63 0.61 -8.95 -11.92
CA THR A 63 0.58 -10.22 -12.65
C THR A 63 0.50 -10.01 -14.17
N SER A 64 0.17 -8.79 -14.59
CA SER A 64 0.11 -8.39 -16.00
C SER A 64 0.38 -6.90 -16.20
N GLU A 65 0.69 -6.49 -17.44
CA GLU A 65 0.80 -5.07 -17.80
C GLU A 65 -0.52 -4.30 -17.57
N ARG A 66 -1.68 -4.96 -17.66
CA ARG A 66 -2.97 -4.34 -17.36
C ARG A 66 -3.09 -3.89 -15.92
N ASP A 67 -2.43 -4.59 -14.99
CA ASP A 67 -2.41 -4.20 -13.57
C ASP A 67 -1.63 -2.89 -13.39
N ILE A 68 -0.57 -2.69 -14.18
CA ILE A 68 0.22 -1.45 -14.19
C ILE A 68 -0.65 -0.29 -14.68
N ASP A 69 -1.35 -0.45 -15.80
CA ASP A 69 -2.24 0.58 -16.34
C ASP A 69 -3.34 0.96 -15.34
N ARG A 70 -3.95 -0.04 -14.70
CA ARG A 70 -4.97 0.17 -13.65
C ARG A 70 -4.37 0.90 -12.44
N ALA A 71 -3.18 0.51 -11.99
CA ALA A 71 -2.53 1.14 -10.84
C ALA A 71 -2.19 2.61 -11.13
N LEU A 72 -1.71 2.92 -12.34
CA LEU A 72 -1.47 4.30 -12.77
C LEU A 72 -2.77 5.12 -12.77
N ALA A 73 -3.86 4.57 -13.31
CA ALA A 73 -5.16 5.24 -13.32
C ALA A 73 -5.72 5.49 -11.91
N ILE A 74 -5.45 4.61 -10.95
CA ILE A 74 -5.80 4.82 -9.53
C ILE A 74 -4.90 5.91 -8.94
N ALA A 75 -3.58 5.79 -9.08
CA ALA A 75 -2.62 6.72 -8.48
C ALA A 75 -2.79 8.17 -8.95
N GLU A 76 -3.18 8.39 -10.21
CA GLU A 76 -3.51 9.71 -10.76
C GLU A 76 -4.66 10.42 -10.02
N GLN A 77 -5.57 9.68 -9.38
CA GLN A 77 -6.68 10.27 -8.61
C GLN A 77 -6.23 10.90 -7.28
N TYR A 78 -5.02 10.57 -6.82
CA TYR A 78 -4.46 11.03 -5.53
C TYR A 78 -3.25 11.97 -5.71
N ARG A 79 -3.04 12.48 -6.93
CA ARG A 79 -1.99 13.45 -7.27
C ARG A 79 -2.34 14.89 -6.91
#